data_AF-A0A397BXY1-F1
#
_entry.id   AF-A0A397BXY1-F1
#
_cell.length_a   1.000
_cell.length_b   1.000
_cell.length_c   1.000
_cell.angle_alpha   90.00
_cell.angle_beta   90.00
_cell.angle_gamma   90.00
#
_symmetry.space_group_name_H-M   'P 1'
#
loop_
_entity.id
_entity.type
_entity.pdbx_description
1 polymer ?
#
loop_
_entity_poly.entity_id
_entity_poly.type
_entity_poly.pdbx_seq_one_letter_code
_entity_poly.pdbx_strand_id
1 'polypeptide(L)'
;ASPNASVVYLDEPFIHQHHKRHNDSLLDPSDDLDVQRKENHKGRRYCFIAGILDSPDMECQVVALDIFRGGKSTAKQPKDYHAMFNHGYFVKWFAKLLAELGDMGVRNAYIVMDNAKYQKGRHVGTPTSRLCKTTLQAACTRYGIPFEPTDFKSILWEKLSAYIEKHIQPQVVQMVIDKGHRVIFIPPITPTCNQ
;
A
#
# COMPACT_ATOMS: atom_id res chain seq x y z
N ALA A 1 -4.25 -23.64 -1.99
CA ALA A 1 -2.89 -23.07 -1.88
C ALA A 1 -1.95 -24.22 -1.54
N SER A 2 -0.73 -24.27 -2.09
CA SER A 2 0.25 -25.25 -1.60
C SER A 2 0.53 -24.94 -0.12
N PRO A 3 0.50 -25.95 0.77
CA PRO A 3 0.56 -25.73 2.22
C PRO A 3 1.88 -25.13 2.74
N ASN A 4 2.90 -24.92 1.89
CA ASN A 4 4.24 -24.46 2.28
C ASN A 4 4.74 -23.26 1.43
N ALA A 5 3.86 -22.35 0.98
CA ALA A 5 4.32 -21.16 0.27
C ALA A 5 4.69 -20.05 1.25
N SER A 6 5.78 -19.31 1.00
CA SER A 6 6.11 -18.13 1.79
C SER A 6 5.03 -17.05 1.61
N VAL A 7 4.71 -16.34 2.69
CA VAL A 7 3.73 -15.27 2.71
C VAL A 7 4.39 -14.01 3.26
N VAL A 8 4.12 -12.88 2.63
CA VAL A 8 4.61 -11.57 3.06
C VAL A 8 3.41 -10.69 3.36
N TYR A 9 3.21 -10.35 4.63
CA TYR A 9 2.12 -9.49 5.09
C TYR A 9 2.61 -8.05 5.17
N LEU A 10 1.92 -7.13 4.47
CA LEU A 10 2.29 -5.73 4.44
C LEU A 10 1.32 -4.90 5.28
N ASP A 11 1.86 -3.94 6.04
CA ASP A 11 1.05 -2.95 6.74
C ASP A 11 1.81 -1.62 6.93
N GLU A 12 1.05 -0.56 7.18
CA GLU A 12 1.53 0.81 7.38
C GLU A 12 1.12 1.38 8.76
N PRO A 13 1.61 0.81 9.88
CA PRO A 13 1.17 1.24 11.20
C PRO A 13 1.77 2.61 11.58
N PHE A 14 1.21 3.22 12.62
CA PHE A 14 1.82 4.40 13.25
C PHE A 14 1.71 4.35 14.77
N ILE A 15 2.72 4.91 15.44
CA ILE A 15 2.79 5.02 16.90
C ILE A 15 2.86 6.50 17.27
N HIS A 16 2.12 6.90 18.30
CA HIS A 16 2.21 8.24 18.86
C HIS A 16 3.44 8.34 19.79
N GLN A 17 4.17 9.45 19.69
CA GLN A 17 5.31 9.74 20.56
C GLN A 17 4.93 9.70 22.05
N HIS A 18 3.71 10.15 22.36
CA HIS A 18 3.17 10.07 23.70
C HIS A 18 2.07 8.99 23.70
N HIS A 19 2.49 7.76 24.02
CA HIS A 19 1.60 6.63 24.19
C HIS A 19 0.83 6.74 25.52
N LYS A 20 -0.46 6.42 25.50
CA LYS A 20 -1.30 6.32 26.69
C LYS A 20 -1.43 4.85 27.04
N ARG A 21 -0.98 4.46 28.23
CA ARG A 21 -1.28 3.13 28.79
C ARG A 21 -2.80 3.03 29.00
N HIS A 22 -3.40 1.98 28.47
CA HIS A 22 -4.80 1.61 28.65
C HIS A 22 -4.86 0.27 29.39
N ASN A 23 -6.03 -0.14 29.88
CA ASN A 23 -6.16 -1.33 30.73
C ASN A 23 -5.79 -2.65 30.03
N ASP A 24 -5.70 -2.62 28.71
CA ASP A 24 -5.30 -3.70 27.80
C ASP A 24 -3.89 -3.51 27.22
N SER A 25 -3.13 -2.52 27.70
CA SER A 25 -1.73 -2.36 27.30
C SER A 25 -0.86 -3.47 27.87
N LEU A 26 0.07 -3.97 27.05
CA LEU A 26 1.07 -4.94 27.47
C LEU A 26 1.86 -4.41 28.67
N LEU A 27 1.99 -5.24 29.70
CA LEU A 27 2.80 -4.96 30.88
C LEU A 27 4.28 -5.07 30.51
N ASP A 28 5.04 -4.02 30.81
CA ASP A 28 6.50 -4.09 30.84
C ASP A 28 6.89 -4.69 32.21
N PRO A 29 7.46 -5.91 32.28
CA PRO A 29 7.84 -6.54 33.55
C PRO A 29 8.93 -5.79 34.31
N SER A 30 9.57 -4.81 33.67
CA SER A 30 10.61 -3.95 34.22
C SER A 30 10.09 -2.60 34.74
N ASP A 31 8.80 -2.29 34.58
CA ASP A 31 8.19 -1.02 35.02
C ASP A 31 7.75 -1.10 36.50
N ASP A 32 8.72 -1.23 37.41
CA ASP A 32 8.51 -1.40 38.86
C ASP A 32 7.81 -0.20 39.55
N LEU A 33 7.80 0.97 38.91
CA LEU A 33 7.42 2.23 39.53
C LEU A 33 5.97 2.67 39.22
N ASP A 34 5.27 1.99 38.30
CA ASP A 34 3.90 2.28 37.84
C ASP A 34 3.61 3.79 37.69
N VAL A 35 4.58 4.54 37.14
CA VAL A 35 4.51 6.01 37.12
C VAL A 35 3.54 6.44 36.02
N GLN A 36 2.30 6.73 36.40
CA GLN A 36 1.29 7.30 35.53
C GLN A 36 1.71 8.72 35.11
N ARG A 37 2.33 8.85 33.92
CA ARG A 37 2.65 10.17 33.36
C ARG A 37 1.38 10.99 33.12
N LYS A 38 1.41 12.26 33.53
CA LYS A 38 0.34 13.23 33.30
C LYS A 38 0.01 13.34 31.80
N GLU A 39 -1.27 13.52 31.48
CA GLU A 39 -1.75 13.54 30.11
C GLU A 39 -1.06 14.61 29.28
N ASN A 40 -0.30 14.18 28.28
CA ASN A 40 0.31 15.05 27.28
C ASN A 40 -0.50 14.95 25.98
N HIS A 41 -0.49 16.00 25.16
CA HIS A 41 -0.97 15.90 23.78
C HIS A 41 -0.26 14.74 23.06
N LYS A 42 -0.94 14.06 22.12
CA LYS A 42 -0.46 12.85 21.39
C LYS A 42 0.95 12.97 20.75
N GLY A 43 1.48 14.19 20.61
CA GLY A 43 2.83 14.44 20.11
C GLY A 43 2.97 14.12 18.62
N ARG A 44 4.20 13.82 18.20
CA ARG A 44 4.50 13.41 16.82
C ARG A 44 4.00 11.98 16.55
N ARG A 45 3.76 11.65 15.28
CA ARG A 45 3.52 10.28 14.85
C ARG A 45 4.79 9.71 14.24
N TYR A 46 5.16 8.50 14.64
CA TYR A 46 6.12 7.68 13.92
C TYR A 46 5.32 6.74 13.04
N CYS A 47 5.49 6.85 11.74
CA CYS A 47 4.84 6.03 10.74
C CYS A 47 5.84 5.01 10.23
N PHE A 48 5.36 3.81 10.00
CA PHE A 48 6.16 2.68 9.58
C PHE A 48 5.55 2.10 8.32
N ILE A 49 6.37 1.45 7.51
CA ILE A 49 5.92 0.52 6.49
C ILE A 49 6.89 -0.64 6.48
N ALA A 50 6.37 -1.85 6.50
CA ALA A 50 7.17 -3.06 6.54
C ALA A 50 6.39 -4.24 5.96
N GLY A 51 7.13 -5.27 5.56
CA GLY A 51 6.60 -6.61 5.36
C GLY A 51 6.97 -7.51 6.53
N ILE A 52 6.12 -8.47 6.85
CA ILE A 52 6.44 -9.61 7.72
C ILE A 52 6.47 -10.84 6.82
N LEU A 53 7.66 -11.44 6.69
CA LEU A 53 7.87 -12.68 5.94
C LEU A 53 7.63 -13.87 6.86
N ASP A 54 6.63 -14.67 6.52
CA ASP A 54 6.40 -16.01 7.07
C ASP A 54 6.78 -17.04 6.01
N SER A 55 7.77 -17.88 6.29
CA SER A 55 8.33 -18.83 5.33
C SER A 55 8.55 -20.17 6.01
N PRO A 56 8.29 -21.32 5.35
CA PRO A 56 8.55 -22.63 5.96
C PRO A 56 10.05 -22.90 6.17
N ASP A 57 10.91 -22.23 5.40
CA ASP A 57 12.35 -22.50 5.36
C ASP A 57 13.16 -21.51 6.21
N MET A 58 12.51 -20.52 6.84
CA MET A 58 13.16 -19.44 7.58
C MET A 58 12.34 -19.02 8.80
N GLU A 59 13.00 -18.44 9.80
CA GLU A 59 12.27 -17.77 10.89
C GLU A 59 11.50 -16.57 10.36
N CYS A 60 10.33 -16.35 10.96
CA CYS A 60 9.50 -15.18 10.68
C CYS A 60 10.28 -13.89 10.98
N GLN A 61 10.33 -12.98 10.01
CA GLN A 61 11.15 -11.78 10.12
C GLN A 61 10.54 -10.57 9.42
N VAL A 62 10.94 -9.39 9.88
CA VAL A 62 10.56 -8.11 9.28
C VAL A 62 11.45 -7.83 8.07
N VAL A 63 10.84 -7.46 6.96
CA VAL A 63 11.51 -7.10 5.70
C VAL A 63 11.13 -5.69 5.25
N ALA A 64 12.05 -5.00 4.59
CA ALA A 64 11.85 -3.68 4.00
C ALA A 64 11.30 -2.62 4.97
N LEU A 65 11.74 -2.62 6.23
CA LEU A 65 11.30 -1.62 7.21
C LEU A 65 11.73 -0.21 6.79
N ASP A 66 10.77 0.72 6.69
CA ASP A 66 11.03 2.15 6.56
C ASP A 66 10.24 2.91 7.64
N ILE A 67 10.89 3.91 8.24
CA ILE A 67 10.36 4.66 9.40
C ILE A 67 10.49 6.15 9.14
N PHE A 68 9.40 6.87 9.29
CA PHE A 68 9.39 8.32 9.14
C PHE A 68 8.48 9.02 10.13
N ARG A 69 8.69 10.33 10.29
CA ARG A 69 7.96 11.16 11.25
C ARG A 69 6.82 11.88 10.56
N GLY A 70 5.59 11.60 10.97
CA GLY A 70 4.40 12.35 10.62
C GLY A 70 4.11 13.49 11.60
N GLY A 71 3.77 14.68 11.09
CA GLY A 71 3.34 15.83 11.90
C GLY A 71 3.87 17.18 11.42
N LYS A 72 3.34 18.27 11.99
CA LYS A 72 3.74 19.65 11.66
C LYS A 72 5.19 19.91 12.08
N SER A 73 6.11 19.83 11.13
CA SER A 73 7.48 20.31 11.30
C SER A 73 7.89 21.05 10.04
N THR A 74 7.60 22.36 10.02
CA THR A 74 7.89 23.36 8.97
C THR A 74 7.08 23.23 7.67
N ALA A 75 6.86 24.37 7.00
CA ALA A 75 6.01 24.50 5.79
C ALA A 75 6.45 23.66 4.56
N LYS A 76 7.57 22.91 4.67
CA LYS A 76 8.20 22.15 3.58
C LYS A 76 8.07 20.62 3.71
N GLN A 77 7.44 20.11 4.77
CA GLN A 77 7.25 18.66 4.98
C GLN A 77 5.78 18.27 4.81
N PRO A 78 5.46 17.04 4.34
CA PRO A 78 4.09 16.58 4.17
C PRO A 78 3.29 16.70 5.47
N LYS A 79 2.18 17.44 5.43
CA LYS A 79 1.36 17.81 6.60
C LYS A 79 0.64 16.63 7.27
N ASP A 80 0.51 15.53 6.54
CA ASP A 80 -0.32 14.38 6.87
C ASP A 80 0.42 13.10 6.47
N TYR A 81 0.37 12.07 7.30
CA TYR A 81 0.98 10.77 6.97
C TYR A 81 0.34 10.17 5.71
N HIS A 82 -0.96 10.44 5.48
CA HIS A 82 -1.62 10.07 4.23
C HIS A 82 -1.01 10.77 3.00
N ALA A 83 -0.41 11.95 3.15
CA ALA A 83 0.29 12.61 2.06
C ALA A 83 1.67 11.96 1.78
N MET A 84 2.26 11.31 2.79
CA MET A 84 3.52 10.58 2.66
C MET A 84 3.32 9.23 1.95
N PHE A 85 2.27 8.50 2.32
CA PHE A 85 1.84 7.26 1.64
C PHE A 85 1.13 7.55 0.32
N ASN A 86 1.88 8.09 -0.65
CA ASN A 86 1.42 8.24 -2.02
C ASN A 86 1.93 7.09 -2.91
N HIS A 87 1.32 6.95 -4.08
CA HIS A 87 1.65 5.86 -5.01
C HIS A 87 3.13 5.84 -5.41
N GLY A 88 3.75 6.99 -5.64
CA GLY A 88 5.15 7.07 -6.04
C GLY A 88 6.11 6.63 -4.93
N TYR A 89 5.80 6.97 -3.67
CA TYR A 89 6.52 6.46 -2.51
C TYR A 89 6.35 4.94 -2.40
N PHE A 90 5.10 4.45 -2.46
CA PHE A 90 4.79 3.04 -2.32
C PHE A 90 5.51 2.19 -3.36
N VAL A 91 5.49 2.56 -4.65
CA VAL A 91 6.20 1.83 -5.72
C VAL A 91 7.70 1.74 -5.45
N LYS A 92 8.33 2.82 -4.97
CA LYS A 92 9.77 2.81 -4.65
C LYS A 92 10.09 1.91 -3.47
N TRP A 93 9.30 2.00 -2.41
CA TRP A 93 9.44 1.13 -1.24
C TRP A 93 9.20 -0.35 -1.62
N PHE A 94 8.16 -0.62 -2.40
CA PHE A 94 7.78 -1.96 -2.84
C PHE A 94 8.87 -2.59 -3.73
N ALA A 95 9.58 -1.79 -4.53
CA ALA A 95 10.75 -2.27 -5.27
C ALA A 95 11.89 -2.71 -4.35
N LYS A 96 12.12 -2.03 -3.21
CA LYS A 96 13.11 -2.45 -2.20
C LYS A 96 12.68 -3.77 -1.55
N LEU A 97 11.41 -3.90 -1.19
CA LEU A 97 10.85 -5.15 -0.67
C LEU A 97 11.11 -6.32 -1.61
N LEU A 98 10.78 -6.18 -2.90
CA LEU A 98 11.01 -7.25 -3.88
C LEU A 98 12.50 -7.55 -4.11
N ALA A 99 13.38 -6.56 -3.97
CA ALA A 99 14.82 -6.79 -4.05
C ALA A 99 15.31 -7.59 -2.84
N GLU A 100 14.92 -7.20 -1.63
CA GLU A 100 15.27 -7.88 -0.39
C GLU A 100 14.77 -9.33 -0.35
N LEU A 101 13.53 -9.59 -0.78
CA LEU A 101 13.03 -10.97 -0.94
C LEU A 101 13.87 -11.77 -1.93
N GLY A 102 14.32 -11.14 -3.02
CA GLY A 102 15.21 -11.76 -4.00
C GLY A 102 16.59 -12.10 -3.42
N ASP A 103 17.18 -11.19 -2.64
CA ASP A 103 18.47 -11.38 -1.96
C ASP A 103 18.39 -12.50 -0.91
N MET A 104 17.23 -12.65 -0.26
CA MET A 104 16.92 -13.76 0.66
C MET A 104 16.61 -15.09 -0.05
N GLY A 105 16.51 -15.11 -1.38
CA GLY A 105 16.19 -16.30 -2.16
C GLY A 105 14.72 -16.74 -2.08
N VAL A 106 13.83 -15.87 -1.60
CA VAL A 106 12.38 -16.14 -1.53
C VAL A 106 11.82 -16.25 -2.95
N ARG A 107 11.07 -17.31 -3.22
CA ARG A 107 10.42 -17.57 -4.52
C ARG A 107 8.96 -17.96 -4.33
N ASN A 108 8.13 -17.69 -5.35
CA ASN A 108 6.72 -18.08 -5.36
C ASN A 108 5.91 -17.62 -4.14
N ALA A 109 6.30 -16.50 -3.52
CA ALA A 109 5.62 -15.98 -2.35
C ALA A 109 4.26 -15.35 -2.67
N TYR A 110 3.38 -15.38 -1.68
CA TYR A 110 2.16 -14.59 -1.66
C TYR A 110 2.41 -13.27 -0.93
N ILE A 111 2.23 -12.15 -1.62
CA ILE A 111 2.31 -10.82 -1.03
C ILE A 111 0.90 -10.37 -0.71
N VAL A 112 0.60 -10.25 0.57
CA VAL A 112 -0.71 -9.92 1.13
C VAL A 112 -0.72 -8.44 1.50
N MET A 113 -1.66 -7.70 0.93
CA MET A 113 -1.83 -6.26 1.20
C MET A 113 -3.30 -5.89 1.30
N ASP A 114 -3.59 -4.77 1.95
CA ASP A 114 -4.94 -4.23 2.09
C ASP A 114 -5.45 -3.64 0.75
N ASN A 115 -6.56 -2.89 0.76
CA ASN A 115 -7.14 -2.31 -0.47
C ASN A 115 -6.88 -0.80 -0.61
N ALA A 116 -5.81 -0.28 0.00
CA ALA A 116 -5.53 1.15 0.01
C ALA A 116 -5.39 1.73 -1.42
N LYS A 117 -5.89 2.96 -1.61
CA LYS A 117 -5.96 3.60 -2.94
C LYS A 117 -4.59 3.76 -3.61
N TYR A 118 -3.53 4.02 -2.83
CA TYR A 118 -2.17 4.20 -3.37
C TYR A 118 -1.53 2.88 -3.85
N GLN A 119 -1.96 1.72 -3.33
CA GLN A 119 -1.50 0.42 -3.79
C GLN A 119 -2.08 0.06 -5.16
N LYS A 120 -3.30 0.55 -5.45
CA LYS A 120 -4.00 0.34 -6.72
C LYS A 120 -3.62 1.33 -7.83
N GLY A 121 -2.54 2.10 -7.64
CA GLY A 121 -2.08 3.03 -8.66
C GLY A 121 -1.64 2.30 -9.94
N ARG A 122 -1.90 2.95 -11.07
CA ARG A 122 -1.70 2.39 -12.40
C ARG A 122 -0.41 2.93 -13.01
N HIS A 123 0.14 2.19 -13.98
CA HIS A 123 1.36 2.59 -14.69
C HIS A 123 1.24 4.00 -15.30
N VAL A 124 2.37 4.70 -15.34
CA VAL A 124 2.51 5.97 -16.06
C VAL A 124 2.07 5.79 -17.51
N GLY A 125 1.24 6.71 -18.01
CA GLY A 125 0.68 6.64 -19.37
C GLY A 125 -0.68 5.93 -19.46
N THR A 126 -1.18 5.38 -18.35
CA THR A 126 -2.59 4.97 -18.25
C THR A 126 -3.49 6.21 -18.31
N PRO A 127 -4.51 6.26 -19.19
CA PRO A 127 -5.39 7.41 -19.31
C PRO A 127 -6.09 7.75 -18.01
N THR A 128 -6.32 9.05 -17.80
CA THR A 128 -7.10 9.57 -16.66
C THR A 128 -8.18 10.52 -17.15
N SER A 129 -9.23 10.71 -16.35
CA SER A 129 -10.31 11.66 -16.64
C SER A 129 -9.85 13.10 -16.85
N ARG A 130 -8.63 13.44 -16.39
CA ARG A 130 -8.05 14.78 -16.52
C ARG A 130 -7.58 15.10 -17.93
N LEU A 131 -7.29 14.09 -18.76
CA LEU A 131 -6.80 14.28 -20.13
C LEU A 131 -7.84 14.98 -21.01
N CYS A 132 -7.40 15.69 -22.06
CA CYS A 132 -8.32 16.34 -22.99
C CYS A 132 -9.02 15.32 -23.90
N LYS A 133 -10.11 15.75 -24.56
CA LYS A 133 -10.93 14.88 -25.41
C LYS A 133 -10.11 14.18 -26.50
N THR A 134 -9.23 14.91 -27.18
CA THR A 134 -8.37 14.36 -28.25
C THR A 134 -7.43 13.27 -27.74
N THR A 135 -6.82 13.45 -26.56
CA THR A 135 -6.00 12.41 -25.94
C THR A 135 -6.82 11.19 -25.53
N LEU A 136 -8.05 11.37 -25.04
CA LEU A 136 -8.93 10.23 -24.73
C LEU A 136 -9.33 9.46 -26.00
N GLN A 137 -9.63 10.15 -27.10
CA GLN A 137 -9.90 9.51 -28.40
C GLN A 137 -8.69 8.69 -28.88
N ALA A 138 -7.48 9.27 -28.83
CA ALA A 138 -6.26 8.54 -29.15
C ALA A 138 -6.04 7.31 -28.25
N ALA A 139 -6.38 7.42 -26.96
CA ALA A 139 -6.34 6.29 -26.03
C ALA A 139 -7.37 5.20 -26.37
N CYS A 140 -8.60 5.59 -26.75
CA CYS A 140 -9.61 4.66 -27.23
C CYS A 140 -9.11 3.90 -28.47
N THR A 141 -8.54 4.61 -29.45
CA THR A 141 -7.92 3.98 -30.63
C THR A 141 -6.82 3.01 -30.23
N ARG A 142 -5.92 3.43 -29.32
CA ARG A 142 -4.81 2.59 -28.83
C ARG A 142 -5.29 1.30 -28.17
N TYR A 143 -6.40 1.34 -27.44
CA TYR A 143 -6.98 0.18 -26.78
C TYR A 143 -8.02 -0.58 -27.62
N GLY A 144 -8.27 -0.14 -28.86
CA GLY A 144 -9.29 -0.74 -29.74
C GLY A 144 -10.73 -0.55 -29.24
N ILE A 145 -11.00 0.54 -28.49
CA ILE A 145 -12.32 0.85 -27.94
C ILE A 145 -13.10 1.70 -28.96
N PRO A 146 -14.29 1.24 -29.43
CA PRO A 146 -15.12 2.01 -30.36
C PRO A 146 -15.65 3.32 -29.74
N PHE A 147 -15.56 4.42 -30.50
CA PHE A 147 -16.11 5.71 -30.11
C PHE A 147 -16.52 6.54 -31.33
N GLU A 148 -17.47 7.45 -31.12
CA GLU A 148 -17.88 8.40 -32.15
C GLU A 148 -17.09 9.71 -32.02
N PRO A 149 -16.71 10.39 -33.13
CA PRO A 149 -16.02 11.68 -33.05
C PRO A 149 -16.79 12.74 -32.26
N THR A 150 -18.12 12.65 -32.27
CA THR A 150 -19.05 13.52 -31.52
C THR A 150 -19.15 13.17 -30.04
N ASP A 151 -18.70 11.99 -29.60
CA ASP A 151 -18.77 11.55 -28.20
C ASP A 151 -18.19 12.61 -27.26
N PHE A 152 -18.93 12.93 -26.20
CA PHE A 152 -18.43 13.85 -25.18
C PHE A 152 -17.28 13.22 -24.38
N LYS A 153 -16.46 14.07 -23.76
CA LYS A 153 -15.33 13.64 -22.93
C LYS A 153 -15.76 12.65 -21.83
N SER A 154 -16.95 12.83 -21.26
CA SER A 154 -17.53 11.93 -20.25
C SER A 154 -17.77 10.52 -20.78
N ILE A 155 -18.37 10.39 -21.97
CA ILE A 155 -18.66 9.10 -22.63
C ILE A 155 -17.35 8.37 -22.96
N LEU A 156 -16.36 9.09 -23.50
CA LEU A 156 -15.03 8.51 -23.76
C LEU A 156 -14.38 8.00 -22.47
N TRP A 157 -14.45 8.81 -21.40
CA TRP A 157 -13.89 8.40 -20.11
C TRP A 157 -14.61 7.20 -19.50
N GLU A 158 -15.94 7.13 -19.61
CA GLU A 158 -16.72 5.99 -19.14
C GLU A 158 -16.24 4.68 -19.79
N LYS A 159 -16.20 4.66 -21.13
CA LYS A 159 -15.71 3.51 -21.92
C LYS A 159 -14.27 3.13 -21.54
N LEU A 160 -13.38 4.12 -21.45
CA LEU A 160 -11.98 3.90 -21.04
C LEU A 160 -11.88 3.38 -19.61
N SER A 161 -12.62 3.95 -18.67
CA SER A 161 -12.54 3.58 -17.26
C SER A 161 -12.96 2.13 -17.03
N ALA A 162 -14.03 1.69 -17.70
CA ALA A 162 -14.50 0.31 -17.66
C ALA A 162 -13.47 -0.66 -18.27
N TYR A 163 -12.88 -0.30 -19.41
CA TYR A 163 -11.80 -1.08 -20.01
C TYR A 163 -10.59 -1.18 -19.07
N ILE A 164 -10.15 -0.06 -18.52
CA ILE A 164 -8.98 0.01 -17.64
C ILE A 164 -9.20 -0.83 -16.38
N GLU A 165 -10.39 -0.76 -15.76
CA GLU A 165 -10.72 -1.57 -14.58
C GLU A 165 -10.66 -3.08 -14.85
N LYS A 166 -11.09 -3.50 -16.03
CA LYS A 166 -11.12 -4.92 -16.40
C LYS A 166 -9.78 -5.47 -16.90
N HIS A 167 -8.98 -4.63 -17.56
CA HIS A 167 -7.82 -5.10 -18.34
C HIS A 167 -6.47 -4.60 -17.84
N ILE A 168 -6.42 -3.54 -17.03
CA ILE A 168 -5.15 -2.96 -16.57
C ILE A 168 -4.98 -3.23 -15.08
N GLN A 169 -3.98 -4.05 -14.77
CA GLN A 169 -3.62 -4.35 -13.40
C GLN A 169 -2.89 -3.16 -12.75
N PRO A 170 -2.97 -3.03 -11.41
CA PRO A 170 -2.14 -2.08 -10.68
C PRO A 170 -0.64 -2.32 -10.94
N GLN A 171 0.15 -1.24 -10.93
CA GLN A 171 1.58 -1.31 -11.23
C GLN A 171 2.33 -2.29 -10.33
N VAL A 172 2.00 -2.30 -9.05
CA VAL A 172 2.65 -3.17 -8.08
C VAL A 172 2.33 -4.64 -8.31
N VAL A 173 1.14 -4.98 -8.83
CA VAL A 173 0.79 -6.37 -9.17
C VAL A 173 1.67 -6.87 -10.30
N GLN A 174 1.93 -6.04 -11.32
CA GLN A 174 2.86 -6.39 -12.38
C GLN A 174 4.28 -6.60 -11.83
N MET A 175 4.75 -5.72 -10.94
CA MET A 175 6.07 -5.87 -10.30
C MET A 175 6.20 -7.20 -9.55
N VAL A 176 5.14 -7.66 -8.88
CA VAL A 176 5.11 -8.96 -8.19
C VAL A 176 5.15 -10.12 -9.19
N ILE A 177 4.37 -10.06 -10.26
CA ILE A 177 4.33 -11.09 -11.31
C ILE A 177 5.70 -11.21 -11.99
N ASP A 178 6.33 -10.09 -12.32
CA ASP A 178 7.66 -10.04 -12.96
C ASP A 178 8.75 -10.70 -12.08
N LYS A 179 8.53 -10.79 -10.77
CA LYS A 179 9.40 -11.47 -9.80
C LYS A 179 8.97 -12.90 -9.48
N GLY A 180 7.95 -13.43 -10.16
CA GLY A 180 7.45 -14.79 -9.95
C GLY A 180 6.69 -14.96 -8.63
N HIS A 181 6.11 -13.89 -8.09
CA HIS A 181 5.30 -13.89 -6.89
C HIS A 181 3.81 -13.69 -7.22
N ARG A 182 2.95 -13.69 -6.21
CA ARG A 182 1.49 -13.51 -6.35
C ARG A 182 0.98 -12.48 -5.37
N VAL A 183 0.04 -11.63 -5.79
CA VAL A 183 -0.63 -10.68 -4.89
C VAL A 183 -1.94 -11.26 -4.37
N ILE A 184 -2.22 -11.03 -3.08
CA ILE A 184 -3.53 -11.23 -2.47
C ILE A 184 -3.97 -9.89 -1.86
N PHE A 185 -5.12 -9.40 -2.31
CA PHE A 185 -5.78 -8.26 -1.69
C PHE A 185 -6.73 -8.75 -0.61
N ILE A 186 -6.54 -8.30 0.63
CA ILE A 186 -7.45 -8.61 1.74
C ILE A 186 -8.80 -7.94 1.45
N PRO A 187 -9.94 -8.65 1.54
CA PRO A 187 -11.25 -8.03 1.37
C PRO A 187 -11.41 -6.86 2.37
N PRO A 188 -12.08 -5.77 1.98
CA PRO A 188 -12.34 -4.67 2.90
C PRO A 188 -13.07 -5.22 4.13
N ILE A 189 -12.56 -4.92 5.32
CA ILE A 189 -13.13 -5.38 6.60
C ILE A 189 -14.60 -4.97 6.64
N THR A 190 -15.51 -5.94 6.59
CA THR A 190 -16.89 -5.75 7.03
C THR A 190 -16.90 -5.75 8.56
N PRO A 191 -17.61 -4.83 9.23
CA PRO A 191 -17.53 -4.62 10.69
C PRO A 191 -18.07 -5.78 11.56
N THR A 192 -18.18 -7.00 11.04
CA THR A 192 -18.84 -8.14 11.70
C THR A 192 -17.90 -9.22 12.21
N CYS A 193 -16.57 -9.03 12.17
CA CYS A 193 -15.63 -10.01 12.71
C CYS A 193 -14.72 -9.37 13.77
N ASN A 194 -15.33 -8.94 14.86
CA ASN A 194 -14.74 -9.00 16.19
C ASN A 194 -15.52 -10.09 16.93
N GLN A 195 -14.95 -11.29 17.01
CA GLN A 195 -15.30 -12.28 18.02
C GLN A 195 -14.06 -12.55 18.87
#